data_AF-A0A0F9C457-F1
#
_entry.id   AF-A0A0F9C457-F1
#
_cell.length_a   1.000
_cell.length_b   1.000
_cell.length_c   1.000
_cell.angle_alpha   90.00
_cell.angle_beta   90.00
_cell.angle_gamma   90.00
#
_symmetry.space_group_name_H-M   'P 1'
#
loop_
_entity.id
_entity.type
_entity.pdbx_description
1 polymer ?
#
loop_
_entity_poly.entity_id
_entity_poly.type
_entity_poly.pdbx_seq_one_letter_code
_entity_poly.pdbx_strand_id
1 'polypeptide(L)'
;MNSSQRTTTRKSRRLSHLRWTIGTPYFVQGTKSLTEIPILFFIKFQLGMDDAGGQLFDALRNIGWMIKPVWGYISDRLALFGYHRKSWYVLMACLAVVFWFATALFSYLGITIPLIYFVVFNLTFAIYAFVDVVTDAIMVTEGRRLRRVGSFVNFQWLILSVANAGALFLGG
;
A
#
# COMPACT_ATOMS: atom_id res chain seq x y z
N MET A 1 25.69 29.27 15.78
CA MET A 1 25.12 28.43 14.69
C MET A 1 24.40 29.32 13.69
N ASN A 2 24.99 29.49 12.49
CA ASN A 2 24.60 30.49 11.50
C ASN A 2 23.24 30.16 10.84
N SER A 3 22.45 31.17 10.45
CA SER A 3 21.09 30.99 9.91
C SER A 3 21.04 30.11 8.64
N SER A 4 22.08 30.15 7.79
CA SER A 4 22.19 29.30 6.60
C SER A 4 22.45 27.82 6.91
N GLN A 5 23.08 27.49 8.03
CA GLN A 5 23.30 26.10 8.45
C GLN A 5 22.02 25.46 9.03
N ARG A 6 21.11 26.27 9.60
CA ARG A 6 19.80 25.78 10.08
C ARG A 6 18.83 25.48 8.93
N THR A 7 18.92 26.20 7.82
CA THR A 7 18.04 25.98 6.65
C THR A 7 18.45 24.75 5.86
N THR A 8 19.76 24.50 5.69
CA THR A 8 20.28 23.30 5.02
C THR A 8 19.99 22.01 5.79
N THR A 9 20.18 22.01 7.12
CA THR A 9 19.89 20.86 7.99
C THR A 9 18.40 20.53 8.08
N ARG A 10 17.51 21.54 8.15
CA ARG A 10 16.05 21.33 8.08
C ARG A 10 15.60 20.76 6.74
N LYS A 11 16.19 21.24 5.63
CA LYS A 11 15.90 20.76 4.28
C LYS A 11 16.35 19.31 4.08
N SER A 12 17.51 18.91 4.60
CA SER A 12 17.97 17.51 4.51
C SER A 12 17.10 16.55 5.34
N ARG A 13 16.72 16.94 6.56
CA ARG A 13 15.78 16.16 7.39
C ARG A 13 14.43 15.97 6.70
N ARG A 14 13.84 17.04 6.16
CA ARG A 14 12.56 16.95 5.42
C ARG A 14 12.66 16.03 4.20
N LEU A 15 13.76 16.10 3.46
CA LEU A 15 14.00 15.22 2.31
C LEU A 15 14.12 13.76 2.74
N SER A 16 14.83 13.49 3.84
CA SER A 16 14.94 12.14 4.41
C SER A 16 13.58 11.59 4.83
N HIS A 17 12.79 12.36 5.59
CA HIS A 17 11.44 11.95 5.99
C HIS A 17 10.55 11.65 4.78
N LEU A 18 10.60 12.46 3.73
CA LEU A 18 9.81 12.24 2.53
C LEU A 18 10.22 10.96 1.79
N ARG A 19 11.52 10.66 1.73
CA ARG A 19 12.01 9.38 1.18
C ARG A 19 11.50 8.20 1.99
N TRP A 20 11.41 8.29 3.31
CA TRP A 20 10.81 7.23 4.13
C TRP A 20 9.30 7.08 3.89
N THR A 21 8.57 8.19 3.82
CA THR A 21 7.12 8.17 3.56
C THR A 21 6.79 7.58 2.18
N ILE A 22 7.61 7.87 1.16
CA ILE A 22 7.40 7.30 -0.19
C ILE A 22 7.96 5.88 -0.26
N GLY A 23 9.11 5.62 0.36
CA GLY A 23 9.78 4.33 0.21
C GLY A 23 9.05 3.17 0.90
N THR A 24 8.41 3.42 2.04
CA THR A 24 7.78 2.34 2.83
C THR A 24 6.60 1.66 2.11
N PRO A 25 5.61 2.35 1.52
CA PRO A 25 4.53 1.71 0.76
C PRO A 25 5.04 0.94 -0.46
N TYR A 26 6.01 1.51 -1.16
CA TYR A 26 6.55 0.92 -2.39
C TYR A 26 7.44 -0.28 -2.12
N PHE A 27 8.11 -0.31 -0.97
CA PHE A 27 8.79 -1.52 -0.50
C PHE A 27 7.76 -2.63 -0.23
N VAL A 28 6.71 -2.34 0.54
CA VAL A 28 5.65 -3.31 0.86
C VAL A 28 4.96 -3.81 -0.42
N GLN A 29 4.64 -2.90 -1.34
CA GLN A 29 4.07 -3.24 -2.64
C GLN A 29 5.02 -4.07 -3.50
N GLY A 30 6.33 -3.81 -3.44
CA GLY A 30 7.33 -4.63 -4.12
C GLY A 30 7.40 -6.04 -3.55
N THR A 31 7.21 -6.21 -2.24
CA THR A 31 7.17 -7.53 -1.60
C THR A 31 5.88 -8.31 -1.78
N LYS A 32 4.90 -7.79 -2.55
CA LYS A 32 3.57 -8.41 -2.71
C LYS A 32 3.61 -9.88 -3.15
N SER A 33 4.61 -10.26 -3.94
CA SER A 33 4.76 -11.62 -4.46
C SER A 33 4.90 -12.67 -3.34
N LEU A 34 5.49 -12.29 -2.20
CA LEU A 34 5.61 -13.17 -1.01
C LEU A 34 4.25 -13.52 -0.41
N THR A 35 3.30 -12.59 -0.44
CA THR A 35 1.96 -12.82 0.10
C THR A 35 1.02 -13.40 -0.95
N GLU A 36 1.24 -13.08 -2.22
CA GLU A 36 0.31 -13.43 -3.29
C GLU A 36 0.24 -14.93 -3.53
N ILE A 37 1.39 -15.61 -3.56
CA ILE A 37 1.42 -17.07 -3.77
C ILE A 37 0.67 -17.80 -2.64
N PRO A 38 0.98 -17.60 -1.35
CA PRO A 38 0.22 -18.21 -0.26
C PRO A 38 -1.29 -17.94 -0.31
N ILE A 39 -1.72 -16.74 -0.71
CA ILE A 39 -3.15 -16.41 -0.82
C ILE A 39 -3.82 -17.25 -1.91
N LEU A 40 -3.18 -17.44 -3.07
CA LEU A 40 -3.71 -18.28 -4.14
C LEU A 40 -3.83 -19.75 -3.69
N PHE A 41 -2.81 -20.28 -3.00
CA PHE A 41 -2.87 -21.61 -2.41
C PHE A 41 -3.97 -21.71 -1.34
N PHE A 42 -4.11 -20.70 -0.49
CA PHE A 42 -5.16 -20.65 0.52
C PHE A 42 -6.57 -20.68 -0.10
N ILE A 43 -6.81 -19.88 -1.14
CA ILE A 43 -8.09 -19.85 -1.87
C ILE A 43 -8.39 -21.23 -2.49
N LYS A 44 -7.39 -21.86 -3.12
CA LYS A 44 -7.58 -23.15 -3.78
C LYS A 44 -7.78 -24.30 -2.79
N PHE A 45 -6.90 -24.43 -1.81
CA PHE A 45 -6.85 -25.61 -0.95
C PHE A 45 -7.64 -25.47 0.35
N GLN A 46 -7.68 -24.27 0.95
CA GLN A 46 -8.37 -24.05 2.22
C GLN A 46 -9.82 -23.60 2.03
N LEU A 47 -10.09 -22.75 1.03
CA LEU A 47 -11.44 -22.32 0.70
C LEU A 47 -12.14 -23.26 -0.30
N GLY A 48 -11.41 -24.22 -0.87
CA GLY A 48 -11.95 -25.22 -1.78
C GLY A 48 -12.52 -24.65 -3.08
N MET A 49 -12.07 -23.46 -3.50
CA MET A 49 -12.53 -22.86 -4.74
C MET A 49 -11.90 -23.58 -5.95
N ASP A 50 -12.71 -23.81 -6.98
CA ASP A 50 -12.23 -24.34 -8.26
C ASP A 50 -11.39 -23.28 -9.00
N ASP A 51 -10.68 -23.69 -10.06
CA ASP A 51 -9.77 -22.78 -10.76
C ASP A 51 -10.50 -21.57 -11.38
N ALA A 52 -11.76 -21.75 -11.80
CA ALA A 52 -12.57 -20.65 -12.33
C ALA A 52 -13.03 -19.70 -11.20
N GLY A 53 -13.55 -20.24 -10.09
CA GLY A 53 -13.97 -19.45 -8.93
C GLY A 53 -12.81 -18.71 -8.26
N GLY A 54 -11.63 -19.34 -8.15
CA GLY A 54 -10.42 -18.72 -7.63
C GLY A 54 -9.92 -17.55 -8.49
N GLN A 55 -9.94 -17.70 -9.82
CA GLN A 55 -9.60 -16.60 -10.74
C GLN A 55 -10.60 -15.44 -10.65
N LEU A 56 -11.90 -15.75 -10.55
CA LEU A 56 -12.92 -14.72 -10.37
C LEU A 56 -12.75 -13.98 -9.04
N PHE A 57 -12.49 -14.73 -7.97
CA PHE A 57 -12.18 -14.16 -6.65
C PHE A 57 -10.98 -13.21 -6.74
N ASP A 58 -9.91 -13.65 -7.39
CA ASP A 58 -8.69 -12.88 -7.55
C ASP A 58 -8.90 -11.60 -8.38
N ALA A 59 -9.63 -11.70 -9.48
CA ALA A 59 -9.98 -10.55 -10.32
C ALA A 59 -10.82 -9.53 -9.54
N LEU A 60 -11.82 -10.00 -8.81
CA LEU A 60 -12.75 -9.14 -8.07
C LEU A 60 -12.06 -8.46 -6.87
N ARG A 61 -11.19 -9.16 -6.12
CA ARG A 61 -10.46 -8.50 -5.00
C ARG A 61 -9.55 -7.36 -5.47
N ASN A 62 -9.17 -7.35 -6.75
CA ASN A 62 -8.35 -6.29 -7.34
C ASN A 62 -9.17 -5.07 -7.84
N ILE A 63 -10.50 -5.08 -7.74
CA ILE A 63 -11.37 -3.99 -8.23
C ILE A 63 -11.05 -2.64 -7.58
N GLY A 64 -10.54 -2.64 -6.34
CA GLY A 64 -10.11 -1.42 -5.63
C GLY A 64 -9.06 -0.61 -6.38
N TRP A 65 -8.25 -1.26 -7.22
CA TRP A 65 -7.25 -0.60 -8.08
C TRP A 65 -7.86 0.09 -9.31
N MET A 66 -9.07 -0.30 -9.73
CA MET A 66 -9.76 0.31 -10.88
C MET A 66 -10.37 1.66 -10.52
N ILE A 67 -10.73 1.87 -9.25
CA ILE A 67 -11.41 3.08 -8.77
C ILE A 67 -10.46 4.10 -8.09
N LYS A 68 -9.17 4.08 -8.44
CA LYS A 68 -8.17 5.06 -7.95
C LYS A 68 -8.61 6.53 -8.01
N PRO A 69 -9.28 7.01 -9.08
CA PRO A 69 -9.76 8.41 -9.11
C PRO A 69 -10.68 8.75 -7.94
N VAL A 70 -11.50 7.80 -7.48
CA VAL A 70 -12.39 7.96 -6.33
C VAL A 70 -11.58 8.12 -5.04
N TRP A 71 -10.54 7.31 -4.85
CA TRP A 71 -9.64 7.43 -3.70
C TRP A 71 -8.92 8.77 -3.66
N GLY A 72 -8.46 9.25 -4.81
CA GLY A 72 -7.84 10.57 -4.95
C GLY A 72 -8.80 11.67 -4.51
N TYR A 73 -10.02 11.65 -5.03
CA TYR A 73 -11.07 12.60 -4.69
C TYR A 73 -11.40 12.61 -3.19
N ILE A 74 -11.56 11.43 -2.57
CA ILE A 74 -11.83 11.30 -1.13
C ILE A 74 -10.69 11.90 -0.30
N SER A 75 -9.45 11.51 -0.61
CA SER A 75 -8.26 11.95 0.14
C SER A 75 -8.00 13.45 0.04
N ASP A 76 -8.48 14.09 -1.04
CA ASP A 76 -8.28 15.51 -1.32
C ASP A 76 -9.39 16.39 -0.75
N ARG A 77 -10.63 15.89 -0.65
CA ARG A 77 -11.76 16.66 -0.13
C ARG A 77 -12.03 16.49 1.36
N LEU A 78 -11.76 15.31 1.90
CA LEU A 78 -12.06 15.01 3.30
C LEU A 78 -10.81 15.19 4.15
N ALA A 79 -10.77 16.28 4.92
CA ALA A 79 -9.75 16.46 5.96
C ALA A 79 -10.09 15.59 7.18
N LEU A 80 -9.19 14.68 7.54
CA LEU A 80 -9.24 13.94 8.80
C LEU A 80 -8.36 14.63 9.84
N PHE A 81 -8.93 15.04 10.96
CA PHE A 81 -8.22 15.76 12.03
C PHE A 81 -7.51 17.04 11.52
N GLY A 82 -8.10 17.73 10.54
CA GLY A 82 -7.53 18.94 9.93
C GLY A 82 -6.40 18.71 8.93
N TYR A 83 -5.96 17.46 8.72
CA TYR A 83 -5.01 17.10 7.67
C TYR A 83 -5.71 16.24 6.62
N HIS A 84 -5.39 16.49 5.35
CA HIS A 84 -5.93 15.72 4.23
C HIS A 84 -5.13 14.41 4.11
N ARG A 85 -4.08 14.41 3.29
CA ARG A 85 -3.36 13.20 2.87
C ARG A 85 -2.61 12.46 4.00
N LYS A 86 -2.05 13.17 4.98
CA LYS A 86 -1.22 12.55 6.04
C LYS A 86 -2.02 11.72 7.03
N SER A 87 -3.17 12.23 7.50
CA SER A 87 -4.04 11.50 8.42
C SER A 87 -4.61 10.25 7.78
N TRP A 88 -5.05 10.38 6.51
CA TRP A 88 -5.52 9.26 5.70
C TRP A 88 -4.46 8.17 5.54
N TYR A 89 -3.20 8.53 5.26
CA TYR A 89 -2.11 7.58 5.14
C TYR A 89 -1.93 6.73 6.41
N VAL A 90 -1.90 7.38 7.59
CA VAL A 90 -1.70 6.68 8.88
C VAL A 90 -2.92 5.83 9.21
N LEU A 91 -4.13 6.36 9.03
CA LEU A 91 -5.37 5.63 9.28
C LEU A 91 -5.42 4.35 8.44
N MET A 92 -5.12 4.45 7.15
CA MET A 92 -5.14 3.33 6.22
C MET A 92 -4.06 2.30 6.55
N ALA A 93 -2.87 2.73 6.96
CA ALA A 93 -1.83 1.82 7.43
C ALA A 93 -2.28 1.02 8.68
N CYS A 94 -2.91 1.68 9.66
CA CYS A 94 -3.47 0.99 10.83
C CYS A 94 -4.59 0.02 10.42
N LEU A 95 -5.46 0.43 9.50
CA LEU A 95 -6.56 -0.39 9.03
C LEU A 95 -6.07 -1.63 8.27
N ALA A 96 -4.98 -1.52 7.50
CA ALA A 96 -4.34 -2.66 6.86
C ALA A 96 -3.90 -3.71 7.90
N VAL A 97 -3.28 -3.28 9.00
CA VAL A 97 -2.86 -4.19 10.09
C VAL A 97 -4.07 -4.89 10.69
N VAL A 98 -5.16 -4.17 10.92
CA VAL A 98 -6.41 -4.75 11.47
C VAL A 98 -6.98 -5.81 10.54
N PHE A 99 -7.06 -5.58 9.22
CA PHE A 99 -7.62 -6.55 8.29
C PHE A 99 -6.71 -7.75 8.03
N TRP A 100 -5.39 -7.56 8.04
CA TRP A 100 -4.46 -8.69 8.02
C TRP A 100 -4.57 -9.55 9.28
N PHE A 101 -4.68 -8.90 10.45
CA PHE A 101 -4.90 -9.61 11.70
C PHE A 101 -6.26 -10.33 11.73
N ALA A 102 -7.31 -9.70 11.19
CA ALA A 102 -8.62 -10.33 11.05
C ALA A 102 -8.56 -11.58 10.15
N THR A 103 -7.83 -11.52 9.03
CA THR A 103 -7.57 -12.70 8.18
C THR A 103 -6.89 -13.82 8.97
N ALA A 104 -5.84 -13.49 9.71
CA ALA A 104 -5.12 -14.47 10.53
C ALA A 104 -6.00 -15.07 11.63
N LEU A 105 -6.80 -14.24 12.30
CA LEU A 105 -7.73 -14.66 13.35
C LEU A 105 -8.83 -15.58 12.81
N PHE A 106 -9.45 -15.24 11.67
CA PHE A 106 -10.47 -16.09 11.06
C PHE A 106 -9.92 -17.45 10.64
N SER A 107 -8.70 -17.46 10.09
CA SER A 107 -8.00 -18.71 9.76
C SER A 107 -7.70 -19.53 11.02
N TYR A 108 -7.21 -18.90 12.09
CA TYR A 108 -6.94 -19.55 13.37
C TYR A 108 -8.20 -20.16 14.02
N LEU A 109 -9.35 -19.48 13.88
CA LEU A 109 -10.64 -19.98 14.36
C LEU A 109 -11.25 -21.08 13.47
N GLY A 110 -10.57 -21.49 12.40
CA GLY A 110 -11.03 -22.54 11.49
C GLY A 110 -12.18 -22.10 10.57
N ILE A 111 -12.39 -20.80 10.40
CA ILE A 111 -13.40 -20.28 9.48
C ILE A 111 -12.91 -20.48 8.05
N THR A 112 -13.68 -21.19 7.23
CA THR A 112 -13.38 -21.48 5.81
C THR A 112 -14.41 -20.92 4.84
N ILE A 113 -15.27 -20.00 5.29
CA ILE A 113 -16.34 -19.42 4.47
C ILE A 113 -15.72 -18.46 3.42
N PRO A 114 -15.79 -18.75 2.11
CA PRO A 114 -15.09 -17.95 1.09
C PRO A 114 -15.55 -16.50 1.05
N LEU A 115 -16.84 -16.24 1.29
CA LEU A 115 -17.40 -14.88 1.31
C LEU A 115 -16.76 -13.98 2.37
N ILE A 116 -16.38 -14.52 3.53
CA ILE A 116 -15.73 -13.74 4.59
C ILE A 116 -14.35 -13.27 4.11
N TYR A 117 -13.54 -14.19 3.57
CA TYR A 117 -12.23 -13.85 3.01
C TYR A 117 -12.35 -12.95 1.79
N PHE A 118 -13.40 -13.10 0.98
CA PHE A 118 -13.68 -12.20 -0.13
C PHE A 118 -13.80 -10.75 0.37
N VAL A 119 -14.64 -10.51 1.38
CA VAL A 119 -14.83 -9.17 1.95
C VAL A 119 -13.53 -8.64 2.57
N VAL A 120 -12.86 -9.45 3.40
CA VAL A 120 -11.63 -9.02 4.09
C VAL A 120 -10.49 -8.71 3.11
N PHE A 121 -10.28 -9.55 2.10
CA PHE A 121 -9.27 -9.29 1.08
C PHE A 121 -9.63 -8.10 0.21
N ASN A 122 -10.89 -7.93 -0.20
CA ASN A 122 -11.30 -6.73 -0.94
C ASN A 122 -11.02 -5.44 -0.15
N LEU A 123 -11.33 -5.42 1.14
CA LEU A 123 -11.04 -4.26 2.01
C LEU A 123 -9.53 -4.03 2.14
N THR A 124 -8.75 -5.09 2.32
CA THR A 124 -7.29 -5.03 2.40
C THR A 124 -6.68 -4.46 1.11
N PHE A 125 -7.10 -4.95 -0.04
CA PHE A 125 -6.60 -4.51 -1.36
C PHE A 125 -7.06 -3.09 -1.71
N ALA A 126 -8.28 -2.71 -1.32
CA ALA A 126 -8.75 -1.33 -1.45
C ALA A 126 -7.90 -0.36 -0.61
N ILE A 127 -7.52 -0.76 0.61
CA ILE A 127 -6.59 0.02 1.46
C ILE A 127 -5.24 0.19 0.78
N TYR A 128 -4.68 -0.87 0.19
CA TYR A 128 -3.43 -0.78 -0.56
C TYR A 128 -3.54 0.20 -1.74
N ALA A 129 -4.60 0.11 -2.54
CA ALA A 129 -4.85 1.03 -3.64
C ALA A 129 -5.01 2.48 -3.17
N PHE A 130 -5.65 2.70 -2.02
CA PHE A 130 -5.80 4.01 -1.43
C PHE A 130 -4.47 4.60 -0.94
N VAL A 131 -3.66 3.80 -0.22
CA VAL A 131 -2.32 4.22 0.25
C VAL A 131 -1.42 4.57 -0.93
N ASP A 132 -1.46 3.80 -2.02
CA ASP A 132 -0.74 4.05 -3.26
C ASP A 132 -1.10 5.44 -3.84
N VAL A 133 -2.39 5.72 -4.01
CA VAL A 133 -2.89 7.02 -4.51
C VAL A 133 -2.46 8.18 -3.61
N VAL A 134 -2.59 8.04 -2.29
CA VAL A 134 -2.18 9.10 -1.34
C VAL A 134 -0.67 9.32 -1.37
N THR A 135 0.12 8.25 -1.49
CA THR A 135 1.58 8.33 -1.56
C THR A 135 2.03 9.04 -2.82
N ASP A 136 1.46 8.70 -3.97
CA ASP A 136 1.71 9.39 -5.24
C ASP A 136 1.36 10.87 -5.17
N ALA A 137 0.23 11.17 -4.56
CA ALA A 137 -0.23 12.54 -4.43
C ALA A 137 0.72 13.35 -3.52
N ILE A 138 1.21 12.78 -2.41
CA ILE A 138 2.24 13.39 -1.55
C ILE A 138 3.55 13.56 -2.33
N MET A 139 4.00 12.52 -3.04
CA MET A 139 5.23 12.51 -3.82
C MET A 139 5.23 13.62 -4.88
N VAL A 140 4.16 13.75 -5.66
CA VAL A 140 4.06 14.77 -6.70
C VAL A 140 4.01 16.17 -6.09
N THR A 141 3.26 16.34 -5.00
CA THR A 141 3.09 17.65 -4.35
C THR A 141 4.39 18.16 -3.75
N GLU A 142 5.08 17.32 -2.98
CA GLU A 142 6.37 17.66 -2.38
C GLU A 142 7.50 17.70 -3.43
N GLY A 143 7.43 16.82 -4.43
CA GLY A 143 8.33 16.81 -5.58
C GLY A 143 8.27 18.09 -6.39
N ARG A 144 7.07 18.63 -6.65
CA ARG A 144 6.88 19.93 -7.33
C ARG A 144 7.45 21.07 -6.48
N ARG A 145 7.15 21.10 -5.18
CA ARG A 145 7.68 22.11 -4.23
C ARG A 145 9.21 22.12 -4.20
N LEU A 146 9.85 20.96 -4.34
CA LEU A 146 11.30 20.81 -4.32
C LEU A 146 11.96 20.85 -5.71
N ARG A 147 11.17 20.97 -6.80
CA ARG A 147 11.61 20.84 -8.20
C ARG A 147 12.40 19.54 -8.46
N ARG A 148 11.94 18.44 -7.86
CA ARG A 148 12.61 17.12 -7.87
C ARG A 148 11.66 15.94 -8.10
N VAL A 149 10.52 16.16 -8.76
CA VAL A 149 9.52 15.11 -9.04
C VAL A 149 10.16 13.86 -9.63
N GLY A 150 10.95 13.99 -10.71
CA GLY A 150 11.61 12.85 -11.35
C GLY A 150 12.55 12.07 -10.43
N SER A 151 13.22 12.74 -9.49
CA SER A 151 14.07 12.04 -8.50
C SER A 151 13.26 11.19 -7.52
N PHE A 152 12.06 11.62 -7.14
CA PHE A 152 11.20 10.83 -6.25
C PHE A 152 10.52 9.69 -6.99
N VAL A 153 10.07 9.91 -8.23
CA VAL A 153 9.54 8.85 -9.10
C VAL A 153 10.60 7.77 -9.32
N ASN A 154 11.84 8.13 -9.67
CA ASN A 154 12.90 7.15 -9.86
C ASN A 154 13.22 6.38 -8.57
N PHE A 155 13.21 7.06 -7.43
CA PHE A 155 13.44 6.44 -6.12
C PHE A 155 12.33 5.43 -5.77
N GLN A 156 11.08 5.77 -6.07
CA GLN A 156 9.92 4.91 -5.89
C GLN A 156 10.03 3.62 -6.71
N TRP A 157 10.29 3.74 -8.02
CA TRP A 157 10.48 2.59 -8.90
C TRP A 157 11.69 1.75 -8.50
N LEU A 158 12.80 2.38 -8.09
CA LEU A 158 13.97 1.67 -7.60
C LEU A 158 13.62 0.79 -6.40
N ILE A 159 12.93 1.33 -5.40
CA ILE A 159 12.52 0.56 -4.22
C ILE A 159 11.59 -0.58 -4.62
N LEU A 160 10.59 -0.30 -5.45
CA LEU A 160 9.63 -1.30 -5.92
C LEU A 160 10.35 -2.47 -6.62
N SER A 161 11.28 -2.16 -7.53
CA SER A 161 12.03 -3.16 -8.27
C SER A 161 12.97 -3.97 -7.38
N VAL A 162 13.71 -3.32 -6.48
CA VAL A 162 14.63 -4.01 -5.55
C VAL A 162 13.85 -4.93 -4.61
N ALA A 163 12.74 -4.44 -4.05
CA ALA A 163 11.89 -5.23 -3.17
C ALA A 163 11.24 -6.41 -3.89
N ASN A 164 10.75 -6.20 -5.13
CA ASN A 164 10.19 -7.28 -5.94
C ASN A 164 11.22 -8.33 -6.33
N ALA A 165 12.43 -7.92 -6.72
CA ALA A 165 13.52 -8.86 -7.02
C ALA A 165 13.89 -9.70 -5.79
N GLY A 166 14.01 -9.07 -4.63
CA GLY A 166 14.27 -9.79 -3.36
C GLY A 166 13.13 -10.72 -2.97
N ALA A 167 11.88 -10.27 -3.13
CA ALA A 167 10.69 -11.05 -2.84
C ALA A 167 10.57 -12.28 -3.74
N LEU A 168 10.84 -12.15 -5.04
CA LEU A 168 10.85 -13.30 -5.95
C LEU A 168 11.95 -14.29 -5.58
N PHE A 169 13.16 -13.81 -5.29
CA PHE A 169 14.27 -14.67 -4.88
C PHE A 169 13.98 -15.46 -3.59
N LEU A 170 13.28 -14.84 -2.64
CA LEU A 170 12.90 -15.48 -1.37
C LEU A 170 11.62 -16.33 -1.48
N GLY A 171 10.72 -15.98 -2.40
CA GLY A 171 9.41 -16.61 -2.57
C GLY A 171 9.43 -17.90 -3.39
N GLY A 172 10.43 -18.08 -4.26
CA GLY A 172 10.54 -19.23 -5.18
C GLY A 172 9.89 -18.96 -6.53
#